data_AF-A0A2M7QPV7-F1
#
_entry.id   AF-A0A2M7QPV7-F1
#
_cell.length_a   1.000
_cell.length_b   1.000
_cell.length_c   1.000
_cell.angle_alpha   90.00
_cell.angle_beta   90.00
_cell.angle_gamma   90.00
#
_symmetry.space_group_name_H-M   'P 1'
#
loop_
_entity.id
_entity.type
_entity.pdbx_description
1 polymer ?
#
loop_
_entity_poly.entity_id
_entity_poly.type
_entity_poly.pdbx_seq_one_letter_code
_entity_poly.pdbx_strand_id
1 'polypeptide(L)'
;MTPAARLTAAIEVLEAIAASPDPADRVVAAWGRANRYAGSKDRAAVADRVYDCLRRRRSLAWPLRADSARAAVLGSVIADAAAPETLFTGVGHAP
;
A
#
# COMPACT_ATOMS: atom_id res chain seq x y z
N MET A 1 3.43 -14.08 -1.64
CA MET A 1 3.46 -12.81 -2.41
C MET A 1 4.83 -12.15 -2.26
N THR A 2 5.43 -11.60 -3.32
CA THR A 2 6.72 -10.89 -3.20
C THR A 2 6.57 -9.56 -2.45
N PRO A 3 7.61 -9.03 -1.78
CA PRO A 3 7.56 -7.72 -1.13
C PRO A 3 7.06 -6.59 -2.04
N ALA A 4 7.56 -6.51 -3.28
CA ALA A 4 7.13 -5.49 -4.24
C ALA A 4 5.63 -5.61 -4.60
N ALA A 5 5.14 -6.83 -4.85
CA ALA A 5 3.70 -7.05 -5.06
C ALA A 5 2.83 -6.59 -3.88
N ARG A 6 3.32 -6.69 -2.63
CA ARG A 6 2.58 -6.19 -1.45
C ARG A 6 2.42 -4.67 -1.49
N LEU A 7 3.40 -3.96 -2.05
CA LEU A 7 3.30 -2.51 -2.24
C LEU A 7 2.24 -2.16 -3.27
N THR A 8 2.21 -2.86 -4.41
CA THR A 8 1.16 -2.69 -5.43
C THR A 8 -0.22 -2.91 -4.83
N ALA A 9 -0.41 -4.00 -4.07
CA ALA A 9 -1.68 -4.25 -3.40
C ALA A 9 -2.05 -3.16 -2.38
N ALA A 10 -1.07 -2.63 -1.63
CA ALA A 10 -1.33 -1.52 -0.71
C ALA A 10 -1.77 -0.24 -1.46
N ILE A 11 -1.18 0.03 -2.63
CA ILE A 11 -1.60 1.15 -3.50
C ILE A 11 -3.05 0.94 -3.95
N GLU A 12 -3.37 -0.23 -4.51
CA GLU A 12 -4.72 -0.56 -4.98
C GLU A 12 -5.77 -0.45 -3.85
N VAL A 13 -5.44 -0.92 -2.65
CA VAL A 13 -6.35 -0.82 -1.49
C VAL A 13 -6.55 0.64 -1.07
N LEU A 14 -5.49 1.46 -1.04
CA LEU A 14 -5.61 2.88 -0.72
C LEU A 14 -6.44 3.64 -1.77
N GLU A 15 -6.30 3.30 -3.04
CA GLU A 15 -7.14 3.84 -4.12
C GLU A 15 -8.60 3.42 -3.96
N ALA A 16 -8.85 2.15 -3.65
CA ALA A 16 -10.20 1.65 -3.37
C ALA A 16 -10.83 2.32 -2.15
N ILE A 17 -10.05 2.61 -1.10
CA ILE A 17 -10.51 3.37 0.07
C ILE A 17 -10.87 4.80 -0.33
N ALA A 18 -10.05 5.45 -1.16
CA ALA A 18 -10.33 6.82 -1.61
C ALA A 18 -11.56 6.90 -2.54
N ALA A 19 -11.85 5.83 -3.30
CA ALA A 19 -12.96 5.75 -4.22
C ALA A 19 -14.28 5.26 -3.59
N SER A 20 -14.24 4.79 -2.33
CA SER A 20 -15.40 4.21 -1.64
C SER A 20 -15.87 5.08 -0.47
N PRO A 21 -17.18 5.17 -0.20
CA PRO A 21 -17.70 5.76 1.04
C PRO A 21 -17.55 4.82 2.25
N ASP A 22 -17.10 3.58 2.04
CA ASP A 22 -16.95 2.61 3.11
C ASP A 22 -15.78 2.92 4.06
N PRO A 23 -15.87 2.54 5.34
CA PRO A 23 -14.73 2.57 6.25
C PRO A 23 -13.56 1.73 5.72
N ALA A 24 -12.33 2.20 5.95
CA ALA A 24 -11.10 1.54 5.50
C ALA A 24 -11.06 0.04 5.85
N ASP A 25 -11.46 -0.32 7.07
CA ASP A 25 -11.48 -1.71 7.55
C ASP A 25 -12.34 -2.63 6.68
N ARG A 26 -13.48 -2.13 6.19
CA ARG A 26 -14.37 -2.88 5.32
C ARG A 26 -13.72 -3.12 3.96
N VAL A 27 -13.05 -2.10 3.41
CA VAL A 27 -12.34 -2.20 2.12
C VAL A 27 -11.17 -3.17 2.22
N VAL A 28 -10.36 -3.09 3.28
CA VAL A 28 -9.24 -4.02 3.54
C VAL A 28 -9.76 -5.46 3.68
N ALA A 29 -10.84 -5.67 4.45
CA ALA A 29 -11.44 -6.99 4.60
C ALA A 29 -12.03 -7.54 3.29
N ALA A 30 -12.64 -6.68 2.47
CA ALA A 30 -13.15 -7.06 1.15
C ALA A 30 -12.01 -7.45 0.20
N TRP A 31 -10.93 -6.66 0.14
CA TRP A 31 -9.73 -6.97 -0.64
C TRP A 31 -9.15 -8.32 -0.24
N GLY A 32 -9.02 -8.60 1.06
CA GLY A 32 -8.53 -9.90 1.54
C GLY A 32 -9.42 -11.06 1.08
N ARG A 33 -10.74 -10.93 1.15
CA ARG A 33 -11.66 -11.98 0.68
C ARG A 33 -11.57 -12.22 -0.84
N ALA A 34 -11.41 -11.15 -1.63
CA ALA A 34 -11.25 -11.24 -3.08
C ALA A 34 -9.91 -11.90 -3.47
N ASN A 35 -8.82 -11.58 -2.76
CA ASN A 35 -7.47 -12.04 -3.07
C ASN A 35 -7.11 -13.31 -2.29
N ARG A 36 -7.71 -14.44 -2.68
CA ARG A 36 -7.53 -15.75 -2.00
C ARG A 36 -6.09 -16.27 -2.05
N TYR A 37 -5.31 -15.85 -3.04
CA TYR A 37 -3.89 -16.19 -3.15
C TYR A 37 -3.02 -15.54 -2.05
N ALA A 38 -3.49 -14.45 -1.44
CA ALA A 38 -2.77 -13.80 -0.35
C ALA A 38 -2.96 -14.59 0.95
N GLY A 39 -1.87 -15.14 1.50
CA GLY A 39 -1.88 -15.82 2.80
C GLY A 39 -2.04 -14.84 3.98
N SER A 40 -2.16 -15.37 5.20
CA SER A 40 -2.36 -14.54 6.41
C SER A 40 -1.26 -13.50 6.61
N LYS A 41 0.02 -13.88 6.40
CA LYS A 41 1.17 -12.97 6.50
C LYS A 41 1.15 -11.88 5.42
N ASP A 42 0.72 -12.23 4.21
CA ASP A 42 0.62 -11.27 3.10
C ASP A 42 -0.48 -10.24 3.39
N ARG A 43 -1.64 -10.70 3.87
CA ARG A 43 -2.75 -9.82 4.26
C ARG A 43 -2.38 -8.88 5.39
N ALA A 44 -1.72 -9.40 6.42
CA ALA A 44 -1.24 -8.59 7.54
C ALA A 44 -0.27 -7.51 7.04
N ALA A 45 0.75 -7.88 6.25
CA ALA A 45 1.72 -6.93 5.72
C ALA A 45 1.08 -5.82 4.84
N VAL A 46 0.09 -6.17 4.01
CA VAL A 46 -0.64 -5.17 3.20
C VAL A 46 -1.49 -4.28 4.10
N ALA A 47 -2.23 -4.85 5.06
CA ALA A 47 -3.07 -4.07 5.97
C ALA A 47 -2.23 -3.11 6.82
N ASP A 48 -1.15 -3.59 7.44
CA ASP A 48 -0.25 -2.79 8.25
C ASP A 48 0.27 -1.58 7.45
N ARG A 49 0.68 -1.82 6.21
CA ARG A 49 1.17 -0.77 5.31
C ARG A 49 0.07 0.23 4.92
N VAL A 50 -1.14 -0.24 4.61
CA VAL A 50 -2.29 0.61 4.28
C VAL A 50 -2.62 1.53 5.47
N TYR A 51 -2.76 0.98 6.68
CA TYR A 51 -3.09 1.77 7.85
C TYR A 51 -1.98 2.74 8.22
N ASP A 52 -0.73 2.33 8.08
CA ASP A 52 0.40 3.21 8.26
C ASP A 52 0.37 4.41 7.30
N CYS A 53 0.10 4.16 6.01
CA CYS A 53 -0.06 5.20 5.00
C CYS A 53 -1.23 6.14 5.32
N LEU A 54 -2.36 5.62 5.80
CA LEU A 54 -3.50 6.46 6.20
C LEU A 54 -3.16 7.36 7.40
N ARG A 55 -2.47 6.82 8.42
CA ARG A 55 -2.10 7.58 9.63
C ARG A 55 -1.05 8.65 9.34
N ARG A 56 -0.08 8.36 8.46
CA ARG A 56 1.05 9.25 8.16
C ARG A 56 0.92 9.97 6.80
N ARG A 57 -0.27 9.97 6.18
CA ARG A 57 -0.50 10.38 4.78
C ARG A 57 0.21 11.68 4.41
N ARG A 58 -0.02 12.76 5.16
CA ARG A 58 0.57 14.08 4.88
C ARG A 58 2.11 14.06 4.98
N SER A 59 2.65 13.42 6.02
CA SER A 59 4.08 13.34 6.25
C SER A 59 4.80 12.50 5.19
N LEU A 60 4.17 11.43 4.72
CA LEU A 60 4.72 10.56 3.67
C LEU A 60 4.61 11.19 2.27
N ALA A 61 3.52 11.93 2.00
CA ALA A 61 3.28 12.61 0.74
C ALA A 61 4.12 13.90 0.58
N TRP A 62 4.43 14.59 1.68
CA TRP A 62 5.08 15.90 1.65
C TRP A 62 6.44 15.91 0.94
N PRO A 63 7.40 15.02 1.25
CA PRO A 63 8.70 14.99 0.56
C PRO A 63 8.57 14.73 -0.95
N LEU A 64 7.52 14.01 -1.35
CA LEU A 64 7.26 13.64 -2.75
C LEU A 64 6.45 14.69 -3.51
N ARG A 65 5.95 15.73 -2.81
CA ARG A 65 5.09 16.80 -3.37
C ARG A 65 3.89 16.25 -4.15
N ALA A 66 3.35 15.10 -3.74
CA ALA A 66 2.25 14.41 -4.39
C ALA A 66 1.34 13.75 -3.35
N ASP A 67 0.03 13.98 -3.43
CA ASP A 67 -0.97 13.38 -2.54
C ASP A 67 -1.74 12.26 -3.27
N SER A 68 -1.03 11.16 -3.55
CA SER A 68 -1.58 9.96 -4.18
C SER A 68 -1.32 8.72 -3.34
N ALA A 69 -2.08 7.64 -3.58
CA ALA A 69 -1.85 6.35 -2.94
C ALA A 69 -0.43 5.84 -3.20
N ARG A 70 0.05 5.94 -4.45
CA ARG A 70 1.43 5.61 -4.83
C ARG A 70 2.45 6.44 -4.04
N ALA A 71 2.24 7.75 -3.92
CA ALA A 71 3.14 8.62 -3.17
C ALA A 71 3.16 8.24 -1.67
N ALA A 72 2.00 7.96 -1.06
CA ALA A 72 1.95 7.52 0.33
C ALA A 72 2.74 6.21 0.55
N VAL A 73 2.59 5.22 -0.35
CA VAL A 73 3.33 3.95 -0.25
C VAL A 73 4.82 4.14 -0.53
N LEU A 74 5.21 4.93 -1.53
CA LEU A 74 6.62 5.25 -1.78
C LEU A 74 7.25 5.96 -0.57
N GLY A 75 6.55 6.95 -0.01
CA GLY A 75 6.96 7.67 1.19
C GLY A 75 7.15 6.74 2.38
N SER A 76 6.26 5.75 2.57
CA SER A 76 6.41 4.76 3.65
C SER A 76 7.68 3.90 3.50
N VAL A 77 8.05 3.52 2.27
CA VAL A 77 9.27 2.74 2.00
C VAL A 77 10.52 3.56 2.29
N ILE A 78 10.53 4.83 1.90
CA ILE A 78 11.61 5.77 2.21
C ILE A 78 11.72 5.97 3.73
N ALA A 79 10.59 6.13 4.42
CA ALA A 79 10.54 6.30 5.88
C ALA A 79 11.04 5.06 6.64
N ASP A 80 10.84 3.87 6.08
CA ASP A 80 11.35 2.60 6.60
C ASP A 80 12.86 2.39 6.27
N ALA A 81 13.53 3.37 5.66
CA ALA A 81 14.91 3.31 5.17
C ALA A 81 15.18 2.12 4.20
N ALA A 82 14.16 1.66 3.50
CA ALA A 82 14.27 0.64 2.47
C ALA A 82 14.56 1.26 1.10
N ALA A 83 15.26 0.52 0.24
CA ALA A 83 15.69 0.96 -1.09
C ALA A 83 14.53 0.96 -2.11
N PRO A 84 13.90 2.11 -2.41
CA PRO A 84 12.70 2.14 -3.26
C PRO A 84 12.99 1.70 -4.70
N GLU A 85 14.20 1.93 -5.19
CA GLU A 85 14.68 1.52 -6.52
C GLU A 85 14.67 0.01 -6.72
N THR A 86 14.70 -0.77 -5.65
CA THR A 86 14.62 -2.24 -5.71
C THR A 86 13.18 -2.75 -5.67
N LEU A 87 12.24 -1.91 -5.22
CA LEU A 87 10.85 -2.29 -4.96
C LEU A 87 9.87 -1.64 -5.95
N PHE A 88 10.18 -0.48 -6.53
CA PHE A 88 9.38 0.25 -7.51
C PHE A 88 9.99 0.13 -8.91
N THR A 89 10.17 -1.10 -9.37
CA THR A 89 10.85 -1.39 -10.64
C THR A 89 9.90 -1.48 -11.84
N GLY A 90 8.58 -1.58 -11.62
CA GLY A 90 7.61 -1.90 -12.66
C GLY A 90 7.73 -3.33 -13.25
N VAL A 91 8.63 -4.17 -12.72
CA VAL A 91 8.85 -5.53 -13.23
C VAL A 91 7.95 -6.54 -12.51
N GLY A 92 7.23 -7.36 -13.28
CA GLY A 92 6.30 -8.35 -12.74
C GLY A 92 5.11 -7.67 -12.06
N HIS A 93 5.02 -7.81 -10.74
CA HIS A 93 3.98 -7.16 -9.92
C HIS A 93 4.55 -6.02 -9.07
N ALA A 94 5.81 -5.62 -9.28
CA ALA A 94 6.37 -4.46 -8.62
C ALA A 94 5.70 -3.18 -9.13
N PRO A 95 5.39 -2.21 -8.24
CA PRO A 95 4.83 -0.93 -8.65
C PRO A 95 5.79 -0.11 -9.50
#